data_AF-A0A7J7E9Z1-F1
#
_entry.id   AF-A0A7J7E9Z1-F1
#
_cell.length_a   1.000
_cell.length_b   1.000
_cell.length_c   1.000
_cell.angle_alpha   90.00
_cell.angle_beta   90.00
_cell.angle_gamma   90.00
#
_symmetry.space_group_name_H-M   'P 1'
#
loop_
_entity.id
_entity.type
_entity.pdbx_description
1 polymer ?
#
loop_
_entity_poly.entity_id
_entity_poly.type
_entity_poly.pdbx_seq_one_letter_code
_entity_poly.pdbx_strand_id
1 'polypeptide(L)'
;CRLLWDYVYQLLSDSRYENFIRWEDKESKIFRIVDPNGLARLWGNHKNSPQLMSSNDLTYHIDCDSKYYARDEKELEEEEEGI
;
A
#
# COMPACT_ATOMS: atom_id res chain seq x y z
N CYS A 1 11.03 2.88 -2.59
CA CYS A 1 11.33 4.30 -2.25
C CYS A 1 10.31 4.77 -1.22
N ARG A 2 10.74 5.16 0.00
CA ARG A 2 9.86 5.34 1.18
C ARG A 2 8.64 6.26 1.00
N LEU A 3 8.64 7.18 0.04
CA LEU A 3 7.59 8.18 -0.16
C LEU A 3 6.22 7.64 -0.59
N LEU A 4 6.17 6.48 -1.26
CA LEU A 4 4.90 5.87 -1.68
C LEU A 4 4.12 5.35 -0.46
N TRP A 5 4.84 4.72 0.45
CA TRP A 5 4.28 4.08 1.61
C TRP A 5 3.73 5.09 2.63
N ASP A 6 4.44 6.20 2.86
CA ASP A 6 3.94 7.31 3.69
C ASP A 6 2.60 7.85 3.17
N TYR A 7 2.47 7.97 1.84
CA TYR A 7 1.22 8.43 1.22
C TYR A 7 0.10 7.38 1.29
N VAL A 8 0.43 6.10 1.07
CA VAL A 8 -0.51 4.99 1.23
C VAL A 8 -1.04 4.93 2.65
N TYR A 9 -0.17 5.07 3.66
CA TYR A 9 -0.57 5.16 5.06
C TYR A 9 -1.47 6.36 5.33
N GLN A 10 -1.19 7.51 4.72
CA GLN A 10 -2.00 8.72 4.88
C GLN A 10 -3.41 8.53 4.30
N LEU A 11 -3.53 7.88 3.13
CA LEU A 11 -4.81 7.50 2.55
C LEU A 11 -5.55 6.48 3.42
N LEU A 12 -4.84 5.47 3.91
CA LEU A 12 -5.37 4.42 4.77
C LEU A 12 -5.78 4.93 6.17
N SER A 13 -5.20 6.03 6.63
CA SER A 13 -5.58 6.69 7.88
C SER A 13 -6.84 7.54 7.76
N ASP A 14 -7.27 7.87 6.53
CA ASP A 14 -8.37 8.79 6.28
C ASP A 14 -9.55 8.03 5.64
N SER A 15 -10.60 7.86 6.44
CA SER A 15 -11.84 7.16 6.05
C SER A 15 -12.47 7.66 4.75
N ARG A 16 -12.20 8.91 4.34
CA ARG A 16 -12.68 9.46 3.06
C ARG A 16 -12.16 8.71 1.84
N TYR A 17 -11.00 8.06 1.96
CA TYR A 17 -10.37 7.31 0.89
C TYR A 17 -10.54 5.80 1.01
N GLU A 18 -11.36 5.30 1.95
CA GLU A 18 -11.68 3.87 2.10
C GLU A 18 -12.25 3.23 0.83
N ASN A 19 -12.93 4.04 0.01
CA ASN A 19 -13.47 3.61 -1.29
C ASN A 19 -12.37 3.34 -2.34
N PHE A 20 -11.15 3.82 -2.12
CA PHE A 20 -9.99 3.58 -3.00
C PHE A 20 -9.04 2.55 -2.40
N ILE A 21 -8.73 2.69 -1.11
CA ILE A 21 -7.80 1.82 -0.39
C ILE A 21 -8.24 1.72 1.08
N ARG A 22 -8.25 0.52 1.63
CA ARG A 22 -8.67 0.28 3.03
C ARG A 22 -7.86 -0.81 3.69
N TRP A 23 -7.75 -0.74 5.01
CA TRP A 23 -7.25 -1.86 5.79
C TRP A 23 -8.22 -3.03 5.69
N GLU A 24 -7.69 -4.20 5.35
CA GLU A 24 -8.40 -5.47 5.47
C GLU A 24 -8.11 -6.06 6.85
N ASP A 25 -6.84 -6.01 7.26
CA ASP A 25 -6.39 -6.28 8.62
C ASP A 25 -5.30 -5.28 9.02
N LYS A 26 -5.57 -4.46 10.03
CA LYS A 26 -4.61 -3.45 10.50
C LYS A 26 -3.49 -4.06 11.35
N GLU A 27 -3.76 -5.17 12.01
CA GLU A 27 -2.82 -5.86 12.88
C GLU A 27 -1.78 -6.59 12.04
N SER A 28 -2.23 -7.34 11.04
CA SER A 28 -1.37 -8.00 10.04
C SER A 28 -0.89 -7.06 8.92
N LYS A 29 -1.18 -5.76 9.01
CA LYS A 29 -0.87 -4.73 8.00
C LYS A 29 -1.33 -5.11 6.58
N ILE A 30 -2.39 -5.90 6.47
CA ILE A 30 -3.02 -6.29 5.21
C ILE A 30 -4.00 -5.19 4.80
N PHE A 31 -3.82 -4.66 3.61
CA PHE A 31 -4.73 -3.69 3.04
C PHE A 31 -5.12 -4.12 1.64
N ARG A 32 -6.28 -3.65 1.20
CA ARG A 32 -6.81 -3.94 -0.12
C ARG A 32 -7.05 -2.66 -0.90
N ILE A 33 -6.65 -2.68 -2.16
CA ILE A 33 -6.98 -1.64 -3.13
C ILE A 33 -8.37 -1.95 -3.69
N VAL A 34 -9.31 -1.06 -3.43
CA VAL A 34 -10.71 -1.16 -3.86
C VAL A 34 -10.88 -0.58 -5.27
N ASP A 35 -10.28 0.60 -5.53
CA ASP A 35 -10.30 1.24 -6.85
C ASP A 35 -8.88 1.66 -7.27
N PRO A 36 -8.20 0.82 -8.07
CA PRO A 36 -6.82 1.08 -8.48
C PRO A 36 -6.73 2.25 -9.48
N ASN A 37 -7.77 2.50 -10.28
CA ASN A 37 -7.79 3.62 -11.24
C ASN A 37 -7.89 4.96 -10.51
N GLY A 38 -8.77 5.05 -9.51
CA GLY A 38 -8.90 6.22 -8.66
C GLY A 38 -7.63 6.47 -7.84
N LEU A 39 -7.02 5.42 -7.29
CA LEU A 39 -5.78 5.50 -6.54
C LEU A 39 -4.61 6.03 -7.39
N ALA A 40 -4.47 5.55 -8.62
CA ALA A 40 -3.45 6.02 -9.57
C ALA A 40 -3.61 7.51 -9.91
N ARG A 41 -4.85 7.96 -10.06
CA ARG A 41 -5.16 9.37 -10.30
C ARG A 41 -4.87 10.25 -9.08
N LEU A 42 -5.19 9.78 -7.87
CA LEU A 42 -4.88 10.48 -6.61
C LEU A 42 -3.36 10.64 -6.45
N TRP A 43 -2.60 9.57 -6.67
CA TRP A 43 -1.14 9.58 -6.61
C TRP A 43 -0.51 10.52 -7.66
N GLY A 44 -1.01 10.45 -8.91
CA GLY A 44 -0.58 11.36 -9.98
C GLY A 44 -0.81 12.83 -9.62
N ASN A 45 -1.94 13.15 -8.99
CA ASN A 45 -2.25 14.49 -8.51
C ASN A 45 -1.33 14.93 -7.34
N HIS A 46 -1.02 14.01 -6.41
CA HIS A 46 -0.15 14.30 -5.27
C HIS A 46 1.29 14.63 -5.69
N LYS A 47 1.81 13.94 -6.73
CA LYS A 47 3.22 14.08 -7.14
C LYS A 47 3.46 15.22 -8.15
N ASN A 48 2.41 15.89 -8.65
CA ASN A 48 2.46 16.89 -9.74
C ASN A 48 3.44 16.51 -10.88
N SER A 49 3.53 15.21 -11.16
CA SER A 49 4.49 14.65 -12.10
C SER A 49 3.69 14.24 -13.33
N PRO A 50 4.02 14.73 -14.54
CA PRO A 50 3.26 14.43 -15.76
C PRO A 50 3.37 12.96 -16.19
N GLN A 51 4.20 12.17 -15.51
CA GLN A 51 4.25 10.74 -15.68
C GLN A 51 3.07 10.13 -14.92
N LEU A 52 1.93 10.02 -15.59
CA LEU A 52 0.84 9.13 -15.18
C LEU A 52 1.45 7.74 -14.96
N MET A 53 1.66 7.35 -13.70
CA MET A 53 1.86 5.94 -13.40
C MET A 53 0.55 5.26 -13.78
N SER A 54 0.62 4.28 -14.66
CA SER A 54 -0.54 3.46 -14.98
C SER A 54 -1.09 2.85 -13.69
N SER A 55 -2.40 2.62 -13.64
CA SER A 55 -3.06 1.92 -12.52
C SER A 55 -2.32 0.67 -12.11
N ASN A 56 -1.76 -0.04 -13.08
CA ASN A 56 -1.00 -1.26 -12.84
C ASN A 56 0.34 -0.96 -12.17
N ASP A 57 1.14 -0.01 -12.67
CA ASP A 57 2.45 0.34 -12.08
C ASP A 57 2.35 0.79 -10.63
N LEU A 58 1.35 1.62 -10.30
CA LEU A 58 1.16 2.04 -8.91
C LEU A 58 0.80 0.85 -8.02
N THR A 59 -0.16 0.03 -8.45
CA THR A 59 -0.61 -1.15 -7.71
C THR A 59 0.54 -2.15 -7.54
N TYR A 60 1.38 -2.35 -8.56
CA TYR A 60 2.57 -3.21 -8.50
C TYR A 60 3.60 -2.71 -7.51
N HIS A 61 3.89 -1.41 -7.47
CA HIS A 61 4.82 -0.87 -6.49
C HIS A 61 4.29 -0.99 -5.06
N ILE A 62 3.00 -0.71 -4.85
CA ILE A 62 2.35 -0.89 -3.55
C ILE A 62 2.39 -2.36 -3.13
N ASP A 63 2.07 -3.29 -4.04
CA ASP A 63 2.10 -4.74 -3.78
C ASP A 63 3.52 -5.27 -3.52
N CYS A 64 4.52 -4.82 -4.29
CA CYS A 64 5.92 -5.18 -4.06
C CYS A 64 6.43 -4.69 -2.70
N ASP A 65 6.16 -3.43 -2.33
CA ASP A 65 6.54 -2.90 -1.01
C ASP A 65 5.76 -3.65 0.10
N SER A 66 4.46 -3.91 -0.08
CA SER A 66 3.64 -4.67 0.89
C SER A 66 4.14 -6.09 1.11
N LYS A 67 4.51 -6.81 0.04
CA LYS A 67 5.11 -8.14 0.11
C LYS A 67 6.48 -8.12 0.78
N TYR A 68 7.27 -7.07 0.57
CA TYR A 68 8.55 -6.92 1.23
C TYR A 68 8.40 -6.81 2.75
N TYR A 69 7.43 -6.01 3.21
CA TYR A 69 7.11 -5.88 4.64
C TYR A 69 6.48 -7.15 5.23
N ALA A 70 5.53 -7.79 4.52
CA ALA A 70 4.92 -9.02 4.99
C ALA A 70 5.92 -10.20 5.06
N ARG A 71 6.94 -10.21 4.19
CA ARG A 71 8.03 -11.18 4.26
C ARG A 71 8.89 -10.98 5.51
N ASP A 72 9.22 -9.74 5.85
CA ASP A 72 9.98 -9.39 7.06
C ASP A 72 9.24 -9.85 8.33
N GLU A 73 7.91 -9.74 8.36
CA GLU A 73 7.08 -10.12 9.52
C GLU A 73 6.92 -11.65 9.67
N LYS A 74 6.80 -12.39 8.56
CA LYS A 74 6.79 -13.86 8.61
C LYS A 74 8.12 -14.47 9.04
N GLU A 75 9.24 -13.85 8.67
CA GLU A 75 10.57 -14.30 9.11
C GLU A 75 10.72 -14.16 10.64
N LEU A 76 10.06 -13.17 11.26
CA LEU A 76 10.05 -12.99 12.71
C LEU A 76 9.12 -13.96 13.44
N GLU A 77 7.91 -14.23 12.89
CA GLU A 77 6.98 -15.20 13.50
C GLU A 77 7.49 -16.66 13.39
N GLU A 78 8.15 -17.02 12.28
CA GLU A 78 8.76 -18.35 12.12
C GLU A 78 10.01 -18.54 13.01
N GLU A 79 10.64 -17.46 13.49
CA GLU A 79 11.76 -17.53 14.44
C GLU A 79 11.27 -17.63 15.91
N GLU A 80 10.11 -17.06 16.26
CA GLU A 80 9.53 -17.17 17.62
C GLU A 80 8.83 -18.51 17.89
N GLU A 81 8.23 -19.15 16.89
CA GLU A 81 7.60 -20.49 17.03
C GLU A 81 8.62 -21.65 16.91
N GLY A 82 9.92 -21.33 16.79
CA GLY A 82 11.04 -22.28 16.72
C GLY A 82 11.60 -22.74 18.07
N ILE A 83 10.76 -23.01 19.08
CA ILE A 83 11.14 -23.68 20.34
C ILE A 83 10.30 -24.94 20.56
#